data_AF-A0AAV9PE00-F1
#
_entry.id   AF-A0AAV9PE00-F1
#
_cell.length_a   1.000
_cell.length_b   1.000
_cell.length_c   1.000
_cell.angle_alpha   90.00
_cell.angle_beta   90.00
_cell.angle_gamma   90.00
#
_symmetry.space_group_name_H-M   'P 1'
#
loop_
_entity.id
_entity.type
_entity.pdbx_description
1 polymer ?
#
loop_
_entity_poly.entity_id
_entity_poly.type
_entity_poly.pdbx_seq_one_letter_code
_entity_poly.pdbx_strand_id
1 'polypeptide(L)'
;MAPKTTDTRRAYYAHAAAVFALAPLTIGVLATLNPKLGLSLLNFPLPGPTASPKDQATIYGLIRFFGIRDVVIGASSLCVWFFGGAREGERKGCRALGGMMLMGVALVGVDGLASREVIGGGEWNHWALAPVGVGLGAGLMGWV
;
A
#
# COMPACT_ATOMS: atom_id res chain seq x y z
N MET A 1 -40.14 12.69 1.77
CA MET A 1 -38.67 12.54 1.62
C MET A 1 -38.44 11.79 0.31
N ALA A 2 -37.91 12.45 -0.73
CA ALA A 2 -37.73 11.78 -2.02
C ALA A 2 -36.62 10.71 -1.91
N PRO A 3 -36.80 9.51 -2.49
CA PRO A 3 -35.74 8.51 -2.51
C PRO A 3 -34.57 9.04 -3.33
N LYS A 4 -33.37 9.07 -2.72
CA LYS A 4 -32.14 9.35 -3.47
C LYS A 4 -31.97 8.27 -4.53
N THR A 5 -32.23 8.62 -5.78
CA THR A 5 -31.92 7.76 -6.93
C THR A 5 -30.42 7.52 -6.92
N THR A 6 -30.00 6.28 -6.70
CA THR A 6 -28.58 5.91 -6.77
C THR A 6 -28.13 6.04 -8.22
N ASP A 7 -27.22 6.98 -8.48
CA ASP A 7 -26.64 7.19 -9.82
C ASP A 7 -25.85 5.95 -10.24
N THR A 8 -26.44 5.14 -11.11
CA THR A 8 -25.87 3.86 -11.58
C THR A 8 -24.52 4.03 -12.26
N ARG A 9 -24.22 5.20 -12.83
CA ARG A 9 -22.93 5.51 -13.44
C ARG A 9 -21.80 5.56 -12.39
N ARG A 10 -22.07 6.07 -11.19
CA ARG A 10 -21.08 6.10 -10.09
C ARG A 10 -20.70 4.69 -9.65
N ALA A 11 -21.65 3.76 -9.65
CA ALA A 11 -21.38 2.36 -9.34
C ALA A 11 -20.43 1.73 -10.37
N TYR A 12 -20.66 1.95 -11.67
CA TYR A 12 -19.76 1.45 -12.72
C TYR A 12 -18.34 2.02 -12.59
N TYR A 13 -18.18 3.32 -12.36
CA TYR A 13 -16.86 3.92 -12.13
C TYR A 13 -16.16 3.36 -10.89
N ALA A 14 -16.90 3.11 -9.80
CA ALA A 14 -16.33 2.52 -8.60
C ALA A 14 -15.82 1.09 -8.86
N HIS A 15 -16.56 0.26 -9.59
CA HIS A 15 -16.11 -1.08 -9.96
C HIS A 15 -14.91 -1.05 -10.92
N ALA A 16 -14.92 -0.15 -11.91
CA ALA A 16 -13.78 0.03 -12.81
C ALA A 16 -12.52 0.48 -12.05
N ALA A 17 -12.66 1.41 -11.09
CA ALA A 17 -11.56 1.83 -10.23
C ALA A 17 -11.02 0.69 -9.37
N ALA A 18 -11.89 -0.20 -8.85
CA ALA A 18 -11.47 -1.38 -8.10
C ALA A 18 -10.66 -2.36 -8.96
N VAL A 19 -11.09 -2.59 -10.21
CA VAL A 19 -10.31 -3.42 -11.16
C VAL A 19 -8.98 -2.75 -11.49
N PHE A 20 -8.96 -1.44 -11.74
CA PHE A 20 -7.73 -0.70 -12.00
C PHE A 20 -6.74 -0.77 -10.82
N ALA A 21 -7.24 -0.74 -9.59
CA ALA A 21 -6.43 -0.84 -8.37
C ALA A 21 -5.67 -2.17 -8.23
N LEU A 22 -6.09 -3.23 -8.95
CA LEU A 22 -5.37 -4.52 -8.96
C LEU A 22 -4.00 -4.41 -9.64
N ALA A 23 -3.82 -3.48 -10.59
CA ALA A 23 -2.57 -3.29 -11.29
C ALA A 23 -1.44 -2.80 -10.35
N PRO A 24 -1.54 -1.64 -9.67
CA PRO A 24 -0.51 -1.22 -8.72
C PRO A 24 -0.38 -2.21 -7.56
N LEU A 25 -1.47 -2.82 -7.09
CA LEU A 25 -1.37 -3.85 -6.04
C LEU A 25 -0.47 -5.01 -6.47
N THR A 26 -0.69 -5.55 -7.67
CA THR A 26 0.05 -6.70 -8.19
C THR A 26 1.51 -6.33 -8.49
N ILE A 27 1.74 -5.21 -9.17
CA ILE A 27 3.09 -4.70 -9.45
C ILE A 27 3.84 -4.47 -8.13
N GLY A 28 3.19 -3.84 -7.16
CA GLY A 28 3.75 -3.58 -5.84
C GLY A 28 4.13 -4.84 -5.08
N VAL A 29 3.26 -5.86 -5.05
CA VAL A 29 3.57 -7.16 -4.43
C VAL A 29 4.78 -7.80 -5.11
N LEU A 30 4.81 -7.85 -6.44
CA LEU A 30 5.92 -8.43 -7.20
C LEU A 30 7.22 -7.67 -6.96
N ALA A 31 7.21 -6.34 -6.96
CA ALA A 31 8.39 -5.51 -6.73
C ALA A 31 8.90 -5.59 -5.28
N THR A 32 8.00 -5.72 -4.31
CA THR A 32 8.36 -5.88 -2.88
C THR A 32 9.02 -7.23 -2.62
N LEU A 33 8.46 -8.32 -3.16
CA LEU A 33 8.97 -9.68 -2.95
C LEU A 33 10.17 -9.98 -3.85
N ASN A 34 10.20 -9.44 -5.06
CA ASN A 34 11.25 -9.65 -6.06
C ASN A 34 11.65 -8.32 -6.71
N PRO A 35 12.57 -7.55 -6.09
CA PRO A 35 12.97 -6.24 -6.60
C PRO A 35 13.68 -6.29 -7.96
N LYS A 36 14.29 -7.42 -8.35
CA LYS A 36 14.80 -7.61 -9.71
C LYS A 36 13.68 -7.66 -10.74
N LEU A 37 12.61 -8.39 -10.43
CA LEU A 37 11.41 -8.40 -11.27
C LEU A 37 10.76 -7.01 -11.30
N GLY A 38 10.70 -6.30 -10.17
CA GLY A 38 10.22 -4.92 -10.10
C GLY A 38 10.95 -3.97 -11.05
N LEU A 39 12.28 -3.98 -11.07
CA LEU A 39 13.09 -3.22 -12.03
C LEU A 39 12.76 -3.60 -13.48
N SER A 40 12.64 -4.91 -13.75
CA SER A 40 12.39 -5.43 -15.09
C SER A 40 11.00 -5.04 -15.62
N LEU A 41 9.96 -5.10 -14.78
CA LEU A 41 8.60 -4.68 -15.14
C LEU A 41 8.52 -3.21 -15.54
N LEU A 42 9.40 -2.38 -14.97
CA LEU A 42 9.50 -0.95 -15.25
C LEU A 42 10.56 -0.62 -16.30
N ASN A 43 11.18 -1.63 -16.93
CA ASN A 43 12.26 -1.50 -17.91
C ASN A 43 13.50 -0.74 -17.39
N PHE A 44 13.74 -0.75 -16.08
CA PHE A 44 15.00 -0.25 -15.52
C PHE A 44 16.12 -1.30 -15.71
N PRO A 45 17.36 -0.85 -15.95
CA PRO A 45 18.50 -1.76 -16.00
C PRO A 45 18.71 -2.42 -14.63
N LEU A 46 19.07 -3.71 -14.66
CA LEU A 46 19.55 -4.39 -13.45
C LEU A 46 20.98 -3.89 -13.12
N PRO A 47 21.37 -3.92 -11.84
CA PRO A 47 22.75 -3.63 -11.46
C PRO A 47 23.74 -4.48 -12.28
N GLY A 48 24.67 -3.80 -12.95
CA GLY A 48 25.66 -4.45 -13.82
C GLY A 48 26.73 -5.23 -13.05
N PRO A 49 27.61 -5.95 -13.76
CA PRO A 49 28.63 -6.81 -13.15
C PRO A 49 29.67 -6.05 -12.30
N THR A 50 29.78 -4.73 -12.47
CA THR A 50 30.68 -3.86 -11.71
C THR A 50 30.04 -3.24 -10.46
N ALA A 51 28.74 -3.46 -10.23
CA ALA A 51 28.05 -2.89 -9.08
C ALA A 51 28.48 -3.58 -7.78
N SER A 52 28.88 -2.78 -6.78
CA SER A 52 29.25 -3.34 -5.48
C SER A 52 28.05 -4.03 -4.82
N PRO A 53 28.27 -5.02 -3.91
CA PRO A 53 27.17 -5.63 -3.16
C PRO A 53 26.31 -4.62 -2.41
N LYS A 54 26.93 -3.52 -1.93
CA LYS A 54 26.23 -2.44 -1.23
C LYS A 54 25.31 -1.65 -2.17
N ASP A 55 25.78 -1.30 -3.37
CA ASP A 55 24.97 -0.60 -4.37
C ASP A 55 23.77 -1.45 -4.81
N GLN A 56 23.99 -2.75 -5.01
CA GLN A 56 22.92 -3.70 -5.32
C GLN A 56 21.88 -3.76 -4.20
N ALA A 57 22.32 -3.86 -2.93
CA ALA A 57 21.44 -3.87 -1.78
C ALA A 57 20.64 -2.57 -1.67
N THR A 58 21.27 -1.41 -1.88
CA THR A 58 20.58 -0.11 -1.87
C THR A 58 19.54 -0.02 -2.97
N ILE A 59 19.86 -0.40 -4.21
CA ILE A 59 18.90 -0.39 -5.34
C ILE A 59 17.71 -1.31 -5.04
N TYR A 60 17.96 -2.54 -4.60
CA TYR A 60 16.88 -3.47 -4.28
C TYR A 60 16.04 -3.01 -3.07
N GLY A 61 16.67 -2.39 -2.08
CA GLY A 61 15.97 -1.75 -0.97
C GLY A 61 15.03 -0.63 -1.43
N LEU A 62 15.50 0.25 -2.32
CA LEU A 62 14.67 1.31 -2.90
C LEU A 62 13.50 0.76 -3.71
N ILE A 63 13.70 -0.34 -4.44
CA ILE A 63 12.61 -0.98 -5.19
C ILE A 63 11.60 -1.65 -4.26
N ARG A 64 12.02 -2.15 -3.10
CA ARG A 64 11.09 -2.63 -2.06
C ARG A 64 10.27 -1.49 -1.46
N PHE A 65 10.90 -0.35 -1.15
CA PHE A 65 10.19 0.86 -0.72
C PHE A 65 9.17 1.31 -1.78
N PHE A 66 9.56 1.33 -3.04
CA PHE A 66 8.64 1.62 -4.14
C PHE A 66 7.49 0.61 -4.20
N GLY A 67 7.80 -0.68 -4.18
CA GLY A 67 6.81 -1.75 -4.29
C GLY A 67 5.77 -1.71 -3.17
N ILE A 68 6.17 -1.50 -1.92
CA ILE A 68 5.20 -1.49 -0.82
C ILE A 68 4.27 -0.26 -0.87
N ARG A 69 4.73 0.85 -1.44
CA ARG A 69 3.88 2.03 -1.68
C ARG A 69 2.80 1.71 -2.71
N ASP A 70 3.15 1.00 -3.78
CA ASP A 70 2.18 0.51 -4.77
C ASP A 70 1.17 -0.48 -4.18
N VAL A 71 1.60 -1.36 -3.28
CA VAL A 71 0.70 -2.22 -2.49
C VAL A 71 -0.30 -1.38 -1.71
N VAL A 72 0.17 -0.36 -0.98
CA VAL A 72 -0.72 0.52 -0.22
C VAL A 72 -1.68 1.28 -1.12
N ILE A 73 -1.25 1.80 -2.27
CA ILE A 73 -2.14 2.50 -3.22
C ILE A 73 -3.26 1.57 -3.72
N GLY A 74 -2.91 0.37 -4.18
CA GLY A 74 -3.89 -0.59 -4.67
C GLY A 74 -4.83 -1.10 -3.56
N ALA A 75 -4.25 -1.50 -2.42
CA ALA A 75 -5.02 -2.01 -1.28
C ALA A 75 -5.93 -0.93 -0.67
N SER A 76 -5.47 0.31 -0.53
CA SER A 76 -6.29 1.42 -0.02
C SER A 76 -7.44 1.76 -0.95
N SER A 77 -7.21 1.72 -2.27
CA SER A 77 -8.27 1.91 -3.27
C SER A 77 -9.35 0.81 -3.16
N LEU A 78 -8.94 -0.45 -2.99
CA LEU A 78 -9.86 -1.56 -2.73
C LEU A 78 -10.56 -1.44 -1.37
N CYS A 79 -9.87 -0.95 -0.34
CA CYS A 79 -10.41 -0.67 1.00
C CYS A 79 -11.54 0.36 0.92
N VAL A 80 -11.31 1.47 0.21
CA VAL A 80 -12.32 2.52 -0.03
C VAL A 80 -13.48 1.97 -0.85
N TRP A 81 -13.22 1.17 -1.88
CA TRP A 81 -14.27 0.52 -2.65
C TRP A 81 -15.15 -0.40 -1.79
N PHE A 82 -14.52 -1.23 -0.95
CA PHE A 82 -15.20 -2.24 -0.12
C PHE A 82 -15.92 -1.62 1.09
N PHE A 83 -15.22 -0.80 1.87
CA PHE A 83 -15.74 -0.21 3.11
C PHE A 83 -16.36 1.16 2.91
N GLY A 84 -15.76 2.02 2.07
CA GLY A 84 -16.14 3.42 1.90
C GLY A 84 -17.45 3.62 1.17
N GLY A 85 -17.89 2.59 0.45
CA GLY A 85 -19.20 2.54 -0.17
C GLY A 85 -19.30 3.46 -1.38
N ALA A 86 -19.40 2.85 -2.56
CA ALA A 86 -20.19 3.40 -3.65
C ALA A 86 -21.69 3.60 -3.29
N ARG A 87 -22.08 3.39 -2.02
CA ARG A 87 -23.40 3.59 -1.41
C ARG A 87 -23.23 4.25 -0.04
N GLU A 88 -23.73 5.48 0.02
CA GLU A 88 -23.62 6.50 1.06
C GLU A 88 -23.72 6.00 2.52
N GLY A 89 -22.86 6.54 3.41
CA GLY A 89 -22.99 6.44 4.87
C GLY A 89 -21.69 6.76 5.64
N GLU A 90 -21.77 7.53 6.72
CA GLU A 90 -20.63 8.00 7.55
C GLU A 90 -19.86 6.84 8.23
N ARG A 91 -20.58 5.85 8.76
CA ARG A 91 -20.00 4.66 9.42
C ARG A 91 -19.14 3.78 8.48
N LYS A 92 -19.35 3.92 7.16
CA LYS A 92 -18.60 3.22 6.12
C LYS A 92 -17.30 3.94 5.76
N GLY A 93 -17.32 5.28 5.76
CA GLY A 93 -16.13 6.12 5.61
C GLY A 93 -15.09 5.87 6.71
N CYS A 94 -15.50 5.78 7.98
CA CYS A 94 -14.58 5.50 9.09
C CYS A 94 -13.86 4.15 8.92
N ARG A 95 -14.57 3.10 8.50
CA ARG A 95 -13.95 1.77 8.27
C ARG A 95 -12.97 1.77 7.09
N ALA A 96 -13.26 2.51 6.02
CA ALA A 96 -12.33 2.68 4.92
C ALA A 96 -11.03 3.35 5.38
N LEU A 97 -11.15 4.45 6.12
CA LEU A 97 -10.00 5.16 6.67
C LEU A 97 -9.23 4.28 7.67
N GLY A 98 -9.93 3.54 8.53
CA GLY A 98 -9.34 2.58 9.47
C GLY A 98 -8.53 1.49 8.77
N GLY A 99 -9.09 0.87 7.73
CA GLY A 99 -8.38 -0.12 6.93
C GLY A 99 -7.16 0.46 6.20
N MET A 100 -7.24 1.69 5.69
CA MET A 100 -6.09 2.39 5.10
C MET A 100 -4.97 2.65 6.13
N MET A 101 -5.32 2.96 7.38
CA MET A 101 -4.34 3.10 8.46
C MET A 101 -3.61 1.79 8.76
N LEU A 102 -4.33 0.67 8.82
CA LEU A 102 -3.72 -0.65 9.00
C LEU A 102 -2.82 -1.05 7.82
N MET A 103 -3.17 -0.68 6.59
CA MET A 103 -2.29 -0.86 5.42
C MET A 103 -1.01 0.00 5.54
N GLY A 104 -1.12 1.21 6.07
CA GLY A 104 0.05 2.05 6.41
C GLY A 104 1.00 1.40 7.42
N VAL A 105 0.47 0.60 8.37
CA VAL A 105 1.30 -0.19 9.30
C VAL A 105 2.12 -1.24 8.56
N ALA A 106 1.54 -1.93 7.59
CA ALA A 106 2.27 -2.88 6.75
C ALA A 106 3.40 -2.18 5.96
N LEU A 107 3.15 -0.97 5.45
CA LEU A 107 4.17 -0.17 4.76
C LEU A 107 5.35 0.16 5.65
N VAL A 108 5.13 0.74 6.83
CA VAL A 108 6.25 1.08 7.72
C VAL A 108 6.96 -0.17 8.25
N GLY A 109 6.24 -1.29 8.36
CA GLY A 109 6.81 -2.61 8.65
C GLY A 109 7.85 -3.03 7.61
N VAL A 110 7.47 -3.06 6.34
CA VAL A 110 8.38 -3.38 5.23
C VAL A 110 9.49 -2.35 5.09
N ASP A 111 9.19 -1.07 5.25
CA ASP A 111 10.20 -0.02 5.16
C ASP A 111 11.29 -0.23 6.25
N GLY A 112 10.89 -0.54 7.49
CA GLY A 112 11.86 -0.82 8.55
C GLY A 112 12.66 -2.11 8.33
N LEU A 113 12.03 -3.17 7.80
CA LEU A 113 12.74 -4.40 7.42
C LEU A 113 13.79 -4.13 6.34
N ALA A 114 13.44 -3.41 5.29
CA ALA A 114 14.36 -3.08 4.22
C ALA A 114 15.51 -2.17 4.71
N SER A 115 15.25 -1.19 5.58
CA SER A 115 16.31 -0.40 6.22
C SER A 115 17.28 -1.28 7.02
N ARG A 116 16.76 -2.16 7.88
CA ARG A 116 17.61 -3.08 8.66
C ARG A 116 18.47 -3.98 7.78
N GLU A 117 17.90 -4.53 6.70
CA GLU A 117 18.62 -5.41 5.77
C GLU A 117 19.70 -4.68 4.96
N VAL A 118 19.46 -3.43 4.55
CA VAL A 118 20.35 -2.70 3.63
C VAL A 118 21.44 -1.92 4.37
N ILE A 119 21.11 -1.27 5.49
CA ILE A 119 22.04 -0.41 6.23
C ILE A 119 22.42 -0.97 7.62
N GLY A 120 21.90 -2.14 7.99
CA GLY A 120 22.20 -2.79 9.27
C GLY A 120 21.46 -2.19 10.48
N GLY A 121 20.50 -1.29 10.25
CA GLY A 121 19.74 -0.60 11.29
C GLY A 121 18.72 0.39 10.72
N GLY A 122 18.26 1.34 11.54
CA GLY A 122 17.35 2.41 11.12
C GLY A 122 15.88 2.00 11.02
N GLU A 123 15.53 0.76 11.37
CA GLU A 123 14.17 0.25 11.37
C GLU A 123 13.21 1.09 12.22
N TRP A 124 13.70 1.64 13.33
CA TRP A 124 12.90 2.45 14.26
C TRP A 124 12.50 3.81 13.68
N ASN A 125 13.20 4.30 12.65
CA ASN A 125 12.77 5.49 11.91
C ASN A 125 11.44 5.24 11.16
N HIS A 126 11.06 3.97 11.00
CA HIS A 126 9.80 3.57 10.38
C HIS A 126 8.85 2.93 11.40
N TRP A 127 9.31 1.93 12.15
CA TRP A 127 8.47 1.15 13.06
C TRP A 127 7.89 1.95 14.22
N ALA A 128 8.50 3.08 14.60
CA ALA A 128 7.93 3.97 15.63
C ALA A 128 6.54 4.52 15.26
N LEU A 129 6.18 4.53 13.97
CA LEU A 129 4.86 4.95 13.49
C LEU A 129 3.80 3.85 13.60
N ALA A 130 4.21 2.58 13.73
CA ALA A 130 3.29 1.44 13.72
C ALA A 130 2.27 1.49 14.87
N PRO A 131 2.62 1.81 16.13
CA PRO A 131 1.64 1.89 17.22
C PRO A 131 0.53 2.92 16.97
N VAL A 132 0.88 4.07 16.38
CA VAL A 132 -0.08 5.13 16.03
C VAL A 132 -1.05 4.64 14.95
N GLY A 133 -0.52 4.02 13.89
CA GLY A 133 -1.34 3.44 12.82
C GLY A 133 -2.27 2.33 13.31
N VAL A 134 -1.80 1.46 14.21
CA VAL A 134 -2.60 0.40 14.83
C VAL A 134 -3.72 1.00 15.69
N GLY A 135 -3.41 1.98 16.54
CA GLY A 135 -4.40 2.61 17.42
C GLY A 135 -5.50 3.33 16.63
N LEU A 136 -5.14 4.17 15.67
CA LEU A 136 -6.10 4.87 14.81
C LEU A 136 -6.91 3.89 13.96
N GLY A 137 -6.25 2.89 13.37
CA GLY A 137 -6.90 1.85 12.58
C GLY A 137 -7.92 1.05 13.38
N ALA A 138 -7.53 0.53 14.54
CA ALA A 138 -8.40 -0.26 15.41
C ALA A 138 -9.61 0.55 15.91
N GLY A 139 -9.40 1.80 16.34
CA GLY A 139 -10.48 2.69 16.78
C GLY A 139 -11.47 3.01 15.66
N LEU A 140 -10.98 3.35 14.47
CA LEU A 140 -11.82 3.61 13.30
C LEU A 140 -12.58 2.36 12.80
N MET A 141 -12.02 1.17 13.04
CA MET A 141 -12.70 -0.11 12.77
C MET A 141 -13.73 -0.48 13.85
N GLY A 142 -13.70 0.18 15.02
CA GLY A 142 -14.56 -0.09 16.18
C GLY A 142 -14.16 -1.36 16.94
N TRP A 143 -12.87 -1.69 16.94
CA TRP A 143 -12.32 -2.84 17.68
C TRP A 143 -11.97 -2.51 19.14
N VAL A 144 -11.85 -1.21 19.44
CA VAL A 144 -11.55 -0.64 20.75
C VAL A 144 -12.46 0.53 21.03
#